data_AF-A0A2P6N6G9-F1
#
_entry.id   AF-A0A2P6N6G9-F1
#
_cell.length_a   1.000
_cell.length_b   1.000
_cell.length_c   1.000
_cell.angle_alpha   90.00
_cell.angle_beta   90.00
_cell.angle_gamma   90.00
#
_symmetry.space_group_name_H-M   'P 1'
#
loop_
_entity.id
_entity.type
_entity.pdbx_description
1 polymer ?
#
loop_
_entity_poly.entity_id
_entity_poly.type
_entity_poly.pdbx_seq_one_letter_code
_entity_poly.pdbx_strand_id
1 'polypeptide(L)' 'MTKLGSTVYQGLLKKTSTWVSLAMIGGFVLELGTETFSQGTWSAMNKGKLWEDVQKERQQRGLSSN' A
#
# COMPACT_ATOMS: atom_id res chain seq x y z
N MET A 1 -16.15 29.77 9.46
CA MET A 1 -16.46 28.33 9.47
C MET A 1 -16.14 27.76 8.10
N THR A 2 -15.19 26.84 8.00
CA THR A 2 -14.68 26.28 6.74
C THR A 2 -15.75 25.39 6.10
N LYS A 3 -16.35 25.85 4.99
CA LYS A 3 -17.43 25.14 4.26
C LYS A 3 -17.07 23.69 3.91
N LEU A 4 -15.80 23.42 3.65
CA LEU A 4 -15.26 22.07 3.41
C LEU A 4 -15.46 21.12 4.60
N GLY A 5 -15.19 21.58 5.83
CA GLY A 5 -15.37 20.78 7.03
C GLY A 5 -16.83 20.44 7.30
N SER A 6 -17.75 21.38 7.05
CA SER A 6 -19.18 21.12 7.18
C SER A 6 -19.70 20.13 6.12
N THR A 7 -19.19 20.18 4.89
CA THR A 7 -19.57 19.26 3.82
C THR A 7 -19.06 17.84 4.07
N VAL A 8 -17.80 17.70 4.50
CA VAL A 8 -17.22 16.40 4.87
C VAL A 8 -17.96 15.79 6.06
N TYR A 9 -18.23 16.60 7.09
CA TYR A 9 -18.97 16.12 8.26
C TYR A 9 -20.40 15.69 7.91
N GLN A 10 -21.14 16.52 7.17
CA GLN A 10 -22.52 16.21 6.79
C GLN A 10 -22.62 15.04 5.80
N GLY A 11 -21.65 14.88 4.90
CA GLY A 11 -21.64 13.87 3.86
C GLY A 11 -21.08 12.52 4.30
N LEU A 12 -20.03 12.50 5.12
CA LEU A 12 -19.28 11.27 5.43
C LEU A 12 -19.36 10.86 6.91
N LEU A 13 -19.41 11.83 7.84
CA LEU A 13 -19.24 11.54 9.28
C LEU A 13 -20.56 11.60 10.07
N LYS A 14 -21.61 12.24 9.55
CA LYS A 14 -22.90 12.41 10.24
C LYS A 14 -23.76 11.16 10.23
N LYS A 15 -23.60 10.29 9.23
CA LYS A 15 -24.36 9.03 9.11
C LYS A 15 -23.47 7.86 9.50
N THR A 16 -23.84 7.14 10.55
CA THR A 16 -23.07 5.99 11.07
C THR A 16 -22.85 4.92 10.01
N SER A 17 -23.84 4.65 9.15
CA SER A 17 -23.70 3.71 8.04
C SER A 17 -22.64 4.15 7.02
N THR A 18 -22.65 5.42 6.62
CA THR A 18 -21.64 5.99 5.71
C THR A 18 -20.26 5.97 6.33
N TRP A 19 -20.16 6.26 7.63
CA TRP A 19 -18.90 6.20 8.36
C TRP A 19 -18.32 4.77 8.40
N VAL A 20 -19.14 3.76 8.68
CA VAL A 20 -18.71 2.35 8.67
C VAL A 20 -18.26 1.92 7.27
N SER A 21 -19.01 2.28 6.22
CA SER A 21 -18.61 2.00 4.84
C SER A 21 -17.28 2.67 4.48
N LEU A 22 -17.08 3.92 4.90
CA LEU A 22 -15.83 4.65 4.70
C LEU A 22 -14.67 4.00 5.46
N ALA A 23 -14.89 3.54 6.69
CA ALA A 23 -13.87 2.84 7.47
C ALA A 23 -13.45 1.52 6.82
N MET A 24 -14.40 0.74 6.31
CA MET A 24 -14.09 -0.51 5.60
C MET A 24 -13.32 -0.26 4.28
N ILE A 25 -13.81 0.66 3.45
CA ILE A 25 -13.16 1.00 2.18
C ILE A 25 -11.78 1.63 2.44
N GLY A 26 -11.70 2.54 3.40
CA GLY A 26 -10.47 3.20 3.81
C GLY A 26 -9.44 2.23 4.34
N GLY A 27 -9.87 1.26 5.16
CA GLY A 27 -9.01 0.18 5.64
C GLY A 27 -8.40 -0.63 4.50
N PHE A 28 -9.22 -1.09 3.55
CA PHE A 28 -8.75 -1.87 2.40
C PHE A 28 -7.78 -1.08 1.50
N VAL A 29 -8.11 0.17 1.17
CA VAL A 29 -7.23 1.02 0.36
C VAL A 29 -5.92 1.29 1.08
N LEU A 30 -5.96 1.51 2.40
CA LEU A 30 -4.77 1.76 3.20
C LEU A 30 -3.90 0.51 3.34
N GLU A 31 -4.49 -0.68 3.46
CA GLU A 31 -3.78 -1.95 3.47
C GLU A 31 -2.98 -2.14 2.17
N LEU A 32 -3.64 -2.03 1.02
CA LEU A 32 -2.99 -2.14 -0.29
C LEU A 32 -1.87 -1.11 -0.49
N GLY A 33 -2.14 0.15 -0.09
CA GLY A 33 -1.17 1.22 -0.18
C GLY A 33 0.04 0.98 0.72
N THR A 34 -0.20 0.56 1.96
CA THR A 34 0.86 0.32 2.96
C THR A 34 1.71 -0.87 2.57
N GLU A 35 1.12 -1.97 2.10
CA GLU A 35 1.86 -3.14 1.63
C GLU A 35 2.76 -2.79 0.45
N THR A 36 2.18 -2.15 -0.59
CA THR A 36 2.93 -1.75 -1.79
C THR A 36 4.06 -0.78 -1.45
N PHE A 37 3.77 0.21 -0.60
CA PHE A 37 4.74 1.21 -0.19
C PHE A 37 5.86 0.61 0.67
N SER A 38 5.51 -0.24 1.63
CA SER A 38 6.45 -0.91 2.53
C SER A 38 7.38 -1.84 1.75
N GLN A 39 6.84 -2.71 0.91
CA GLN A 39 7.63 -3.60 0.04
C GLN A 39 8.51 -2.79 -0.92
N GLY A 40 7.97 -1.75 -1.55
CA GLY A 40 8.73 -0.89 -2.45
C GLY A 40 9.90 -0.20 -1.74
N THR A 41 9.67 0.34 -0.55
CA THR A 41 10.71 0.97 0.27
C THR A 41 11.76 -0.05 0.71
N TRP A 42 11.31 -1.22 1.18
CA TRP A 42 12.18 -2.30 1.62
C TRP A 42 13.08 -2.83 0.49
N SER A 43 12.51 -3.07 -0.69
CA SER A 43 13.27 -3.55 -1.85
C SER A 43 14.22 -2.48 -2.39
N ALA A 44 13.83 -1.20 -2.35
CA ALA A 44 14.72 -0.10 -2.71
C ALA A 44 15.93 0.00 -1.76
N MET A 45 15.70 -0.14 -0.45
CA MET A 45 16.75 -0.07 0.56
C MET A 45 17.68 -1.29 0.55
N ASN A 46 17.16 -2.48 0.25
CA ASN A 46 17.91 -3.74 0.30
C ASN A 46 18.34 -4.26 -1.08
N LYS A 47 18.27 -3.41 -2.11
CA LYS A 47 18.61 -3.77 -3.49
C LYS A 47 19.98 -4.45 -3.59
N GLY A 48 20.02 -5.58 -4.31
CA GLY A 48 21.21 -6.41 -4.49
C GLY A 48 21.50 -7.38 -3.34
N LYS A 49 20.78 -7.27 -2.22
CA LYS A 49 20.86 -8.23 -1.10
C LYS A 49 19.64 -9.12 -1.00
N LEU A 50 18.52 -8.73 -1.60
CA LEU A 50 17.32 -9.55 -1.62
C LEU A 50 17.58 -10.82 -2.42
N TRP A 51 16.99 -11.93 -1.97
CA TRP A 51 17.09 -13.21 -2.69
C TRP A 51 16.61 -13.07 -4.13
N GLU A 52 15.59 -12.27 -4.37
CA GLU A 52 15.05 -11.97 -5.71
C GLU A 52 16.12 -11.41 -6.66
N ASP A 53 16.93 -10.48 -6.16
CA ASP A 53 18.03 -9.88 -6.93
C ASP A 53 19.17 -10.89 -7.15
N VAL A 54 19.54 -11.64 -6.12
CA VAL A 54 20.61 -12.65 -6.19
C VAL A 54 20.23 -13.81 -7.11
N GLN A 55 18.98 -14.26 -7.04
CA GLN A 55 18.45 -15.30 -7.91
C GLN A 55 18.43 -14.82 -9.35
N LYS A 56 17.96 -13.60 -9.60
CA LYS A 56 17.99 -12.99 -10.94
C LYS A 56 19.41 -12.92 -11.49
N GLU A 57 20.38 -12.51 -10.68
CA GLU A 57 21.80 -12.49 -11.05
C GLU A 57 22.33 -13.90 -11.37
N ARG A 58 21.98 -14.92 -10.58
CA ARG A 58 22.40 -16.32 -10.80
C ARG A 58 21.79 -16.91 -12.07
N GLN A 59 20.52 -16.63 -12.34
CA GLN A 59 19.84 -17.07 -13.56
C GLN A 59 20.46 -16.41 -14.79
N GLN A 60 20.74 -15.11 -14.74
CA GLN A 60 21.44 -14.40 -15.81
C GLN A 60 22.83 -14.97 -16.10
N ARG A 61 23.52 -15.49 -15.08
CA ARG A 61 24.82 -16.14 -15.19
C ARG A 61 24.75 -17.61 -15.64
N GLY A 62 23.56 -18.17 -15.88
CA GLY A 62 23.38 -19.57 -16.23
C GLY A 62 23.69 -20.56 -15.10
N LEU A 63 23.78 -20.07 -13.86
CA LEU A 63 24.09 -20.86 -12.66
C LEU A 63 22.85 -21.50 -12.03
N SER A 64 21.67 -21.08 -12.46
CA SER A 64 20.37 -21.60 -12.01
C SER A 64 19.41 -21.57 -13.18
N SER A 65 18.89 -22.75 -13.56
CA SER A 65 17.66 -22.88 -14.33
C SER A 65 16.50 -22.97 -13.36
N ASN A 66 15.34 -22.41 -13.72
CA ASN A 66 14.09 -22.62 -13.00
C ASN A 66 13.84 -24.12 -12.76
#